data_AF-A0A930UBV8-F1
#
_entry.id   AF-A0A930UBV8-F1
#
_cell.length_a   1.000
_cell.length_b   1.000
_cell.length_c   1.000
_cell.angle_alpha   90.00
_cell.angle_beta   90.00
_cell.angle_gamma   90.00
#
_symmetry.space_group_name_H-M   'P 1'
#
loop_
_entity.id
_entity.type
_entity.pdbx_description
1 polymer ?
#
loop_
_entity_poly.entity_id
_entity_poly.type
_entity_poly.pdbx_seq_one_letter_code
_entity_poly.pdbx_strand_id
1 'polypeptide(L)' 'MSSPAVEPAAPDYSVKDIALAAWGRREITIAEREMPGLMALRAQYGKEQPLAGARIAGCL' A
#
# COMPACT_ATOMS: atom_id res chain seq x y z
N MET A 1 -10.41 -16.54 22.40
CA MET A 1 -9.07 -17.14 22.40
C MET A 1 -8.27 -16.42 21.33
N SER A 2 -7.46 -15.43 21.73
CA SER A 2 -6.67 -14.60 20.82
C SER A 2 -5.53 -15.43 20.27
N SER A 3 -5.50 -15.66 18.96
CA SER A 3 -4.37 -16.32 18.31
C SER A 3 -3.15 -15.40 18.34
N PRO A 4 -1.95 -15.89 18.66
CA PRO A 4 -0.75 -15.06 18.71
C PRO A 4 -0.38 -14.58 17.30
N ALA A 5 0.04 -13.32 17.18
CA ALA A 5 0.58 -12.79 15.94
C ALA A 5 1.89 -13.54 15.63
N VAL A 6 1.89 -14.31 14.55
CA VAL A 6 3.09 -14.96 14.03
C VAL A 6 3.97 -13.87 13.43
N GLU A 7 5.11 -13.58 14.06
CA GLU A 7 6.14 -12.74 13.47
C GLU A 7 6.66 -13.42 12.19
N PRO A 8 6.57 -12.80 11.01
CA PRO A 8 6.98 -13.46 9.79
C PRO A 8 8.51 -13.48 9.73
N ALA A 9 9.07 -14.69 9.76
CA ALA A 9 10.51 -14.95 9.63
C ALA A 9 11.06 -14.68 8.21
N ALA A 10 10.19 -14.27 7.27
CA ALA A 10 10.51 -13.90 5.91
C ALA A 10 9.57 -12.77 5.44
N PRO A 11 9.97 -11.92 4.50
CA PRO A 11 9.07 -10.94 3.91
C PRO A 11 7.83 -11.59 3.30
N ASP A 12 6.63 -11.11 3.66
CA ASP A 12 5.34 -11.57 3.11
C ASP A 12 5.07 -10.95 1.73
N TYR A 13 5.95 -11.21 0.77
CA TYR A 13 5.80 -10.84 -0.63
C TYR A 13 6.61 -11.77 -1.53
N SER A 14 6.17 -11.94 -2.78
CA SER A 14 6.92 -12.64 -3.82
C SER A 14 7.02 -11.74 -5.05
N VAL A 15 8.19 -11.18 -5.30
CA VAL A 15 8.47 -10.24 -6.39
C VAL A 15 9.72 -10.66 -7.15
N LYS A 16 9.88 -10.19 -8.39
CA LYS A 16 11.01 -10.57 -9.26
C LYS A 16 12.36 -10.08 -8.73
N ASP A 17 12.46 -8.81 -8.34
CA ASP A 17 13.70 -8.20 -7.83
C ASP A 17 13.38 -7.02 -6.91
N ILE A 18 13.74 -7.13 -5.63
CA ILE A 18 13.51 -6.09 -4.62
C ILE A 18 14.47 -4.89 -4.75
N ALA A 19 15.61 -5.05 -5.43
CA ALA A 19 16.58 -3.96 -5.63
C ALA A 19 15.99 -2.79 -6.43
N LEU A 20 14.94 -3.03 -7.22
CA LEU A 20 14.24 -2.03 -8.02
C LEU A 20 13.29 -1.12 -7.21
N ALA A 21 13.11 -1.37 -5.90
CA ALA A 21 12.15 -0.63 -5.07
C ALA A 21 12.36 0.89 -5.09
N ALA A 22 13.62 1.34 -5.07
CA ALA A 22 13.95 2.77 -5.09
C ALA A 22 13.51 3.44 -6.40
N TRP A 23 13.70 2.76 -7.53
CA TRP A 23 13.24 3.26 -8.83
C TRP A 23 11.71 3.21 -8.91
N GLY A 24 11.08 2.11 -8.50
CA GLY A 24 9.62 1.98 -8.48
C GLY A 24 8.94 3.08 -7.64
N ARG A 25 9.52 3.51 -6.51
CA ARG A 25 8.99 4.65 -5.74
C ARG A 25 9.09 5.98 -6.49
N ARG A 26 10.13 6.20 -7.31
CA ARG A 26 10.22 7.41 -8.14
C ARG A 26 9.13 7.43 -9.19
N GLU A 27 8.88 6.31 -9.85
CA GLU A 27 7.80 6.17 -10.83
C GLU A 27 6.42 6.39 -10.20
N ILE A 28 6.17 5.84 -9.00
CA ILE A 28 4.93 6.09 -8.25
C ILE A 28 4.74 7.58 -7.97
N THR A 29 5.79 8.30 -7.53
CA THR A 29 5.71 9.75 -7.28
C THR A 29 5.42 10.54 -8.56
N ILE A 30 5.92 10.11 -9.71
CA ILE A 30 5.55 10.72 -11.00
C ILE A 30 4.07 10.46 -11.29
N ALA A 31 3.62 9.21 -11.16
CA ALA A 31 2.22 8.83 -11.39
C ALA A 31 1.24 9.57 -10.47
N GLU A 32 1.62 9.87 -9.22
CA GLU A 32 0.77 10.65 -8.30
C GLU A 32 0.46 12.06 -8.83
N ARG A 33 1.38 12.68 -9.59
CA ARG A 33 1.13 13.99 -10.23
C ARG A 33 0.10 13.90 -11.36
N GLU A 34 0.03 12.76 -12.04
CA GLU A 34 -0.92 12.48 -13.13
C GLU A 34 -2.27 11.93 -12.62
N MET A 35 -2.42 11.69 -11.31
CA MET A 35 -3.64 11.16 -10.69
C MET A 35 -4.24 12.13 -9.65
N PRO A 36 -4.62 13.37 -10.04
CA PRO A 36 -5.06 14.40 -9.10
C PRO A 36 -6.33 13.99 -8.32
N GLY A 37 -7.25 13.25 -8.94
CA GLY A 37 -8.46 12.76 -8.29
C GLY A 37 -8.17 11.78 -7.14
N LEU A 38 -7.25 10.83 -7.35
CA LEU A 38 -6.85 9.88 -6.31
C LEU A 38 -6.14 10.61 -5.14
N MET A 39 -5.31 11.60 -5.44
CA MET A 39 -4.63 12.38 -4.41
C MET A 39 -5.61 13.24 -3.60
N ALA A 40 -6.61 13.83 -4.26
CA ALA A 40 -7.68 14.58 -3.58
C ALA A 40 -8.47 13.70 -2.61
N LEU A 41 -8.84 12.48 -3.01
CA LEU A 41 -9.52 11.52 -2.14
C LEU A 41 -8.67 11.14 -0.92
N ARG A 42 -7.38 10.88 -1.12
CA ARG A 42 -6.44 10.59 -0.01
C ARG A 42 -6.37 11.77 0.97
N ALA A 43 -6.31 13.01 0.48
CA ALA A 43 -6.26 14.20 1.32
C ALA A 43 -7.57 14.42 2.11
N GLN A 44 -8.71 14.22 1.47
CA GLN A 44 -10.03 14.40 2.08
C GLN A 44 -10.31 13.39 3.20
N TYR A 45 -10.10 12.10 2.93
CA TYR A 45 -10.51 11.01 3.83
C TYR A 45 -9.37 10.45 4.70
N GLY A 46 -8.13 10.93 4.51
CA GLY A 46 -6.96 10.43 5.23
C GLY A 46 -7.05 10.55 6.75
N LYS A 47 -7.77 11.55 7.28
CA LYS A 47 -7.98 11.69 8.74
C LYS A 47 -9.12 10.83 9.27
N GLU A 48 -10.15 10.61 8.45
CA GLU A 48 -11.34 9.83 8.82
C GLU A 48 -11.06 8.33 8.88
N GLN A 49 -10.04 7.87 8.15
CA GLN A 49 -9.65 6.45 8.08
C GLN A 49 -10.87 5.54 7.80
N PRO A 50 -11.66 5.80 6.73
CA PRO A 50 -12.93 5.09 6.49
C PRO A 50 -12.77 3.59 6.23
N LEU A 51 -11.55 3.13 5.95
CA LEU A 51 -11.20 1.72 5.74
C LEU A 51 -10.57 1.06 6.98
N ALA A 52 -10.64 1.69 8.15
CA ALA A 52 -10.12 1.11 9.39
C ALA A 52 -10.77 -0.26 9.67
N GLY A 53 -9.92 -1.30 9.82
CA GLY A 53 -10.36 -2.68 10.06
C GLY A 53 -10.76 -3.46 8.79
N ALA A 54 -10.83 -2.82 7.62
CA ALA A 54 -11.11 -3.51 6.37
C ALA A 54 -9.94 -4.42 5.95
N ARG A 55 -10.24 -5.62 5.46
CA ARG A 55 -9.26 -6.56 4.87
C ARG A 55 -9.60 -6.73 3.39
N ILE A 56 -8.76 -6.19 2.51
CA ILE A 56 -9.04 -6.07 1.08
C ILE A 56 -8.06 -6.97 0.31
N ALA A 57 -8.60 -7.95 -0.43
CA ALA A 57 -7.83 -8.70 -1.43
C ALA A 57 -8.10 -8.09 -2.81
N GLY A 58 -7.05 -7.87 -3.61
CA GLY A 58 -7.15 -7.19 -4.90
C GLY A 58 -6.49 -7.97 -6.04
N CYS A 59 -7.12 -7.95 -7.20
CA CYS A 59 -6.57 -8.33 -8.51
C CYS A 59 -7.03 -7.25 -9.48
N LEU A 60 -6.09 -6.46 -9.99
CA LEU A 60 -6.34 -5.26 -10.79
C LEU A 60 -5.71 -5.44 -12.18
#